data_AF-A0A9D7N268-F1
#
_entry.id   AF-A0A9D7N268-F1
#
_cell.length_a   1.000
_cell.length_b   1.000
_cell.length_c   1.000
_cell.angle_alpha   90.00
_cell.angle_beta   90.00
_cell.angle_gamma   90.00
#
_symmetry.space_group_name_H-M   'P 1'
#
loop_
_entity.id
_entity.type
_entity.pdbx_description
1 polymer ?
#
loop_
_entity_poly.entity_id
_entity_poly.type
_entity_poly.pdbx_seq_one_letter_code
_entity_poly.pdbx_strand_id
1 'polypeptide(L)'
;MPKFNINSQTTPNIIIACGFFLIFFCFHLIYSEFFPNYSGKLGHDYSLLFPSLLNGYYWFKSNTIMDIPWFTPSLCGGQPFFADVQSGYFSVVQILALFLTPLTSIYTTVLVFAGMGFWGTYLLLRQVFKVSQECAFLGATLFMFNGFYSHRMIVGHFGYHGIMLIPWVSYLLLFRSSDNSNNGANGIQSVNAVCAVLTGLIVAYWIQSGLASLMIPVSLTILAIGCMAESGNIRDFLYRSTGAAILATGLSASKLVAGAAFMGNFNRSHYLLPGINGATDAITLAFTALFLSLKDIEEIAIPKMSNLQWMLSRHEWEFGVTFVPILIIAASWLTRLRVGGSPQAKHSPRSHIALLLLLFILTIPLAVNIYTPEWNAILKQTPLIKSSSGLIRWWLIYIPIVIIYSAIELDRLTLITKYRPWIVAGFSVAIVVVNLTQDSLYYDTQGYDPRVVSEAYAKYKQSGGDPAIHSIGTSESMLQRNDTLVAGISQLYCYNPSFGYRLESLPLKTLHAGNIFDQTDGFLNLKNPACYIYPAENACQPGDHFRVDQRAQAELFAQYKPFHFEVSTRQKIANWITVFSLMLVLAYGVWYLISMYRNTKRA
;
A
#
# COMPACT_ATOMS: atom_id res chain seq x y z
N MET A 1 -14.91 31.53 -9.16
CA MET A 1 -14.11 30.29 -8.92
C MET A 1 -14.86 29.45 -7.92
N PRO A 2 -14.76 28.11 -7.99
CA PRO A 2 -15.46 27.27 -7.05
C PRO A 2 -14.91 27.53 -5.67
N LYS A 3 -15.75 28.06 -4.78
CA LYS A 3 -15.62 27.68 -3.38
C LYS A 3 -15.88 26.18 -3.36
N PHE A 4 -14.98 25.40 -2.77
CA PHE A 4 -15.43 24.19 -2.09
C PHE A 4 -16.38 24.70 -1.01
N ASN A 5 -17.64 24.91 -1.37
CA ASN A 5 -18.64 25.35 -0.42
C ASN A 5 -18.93 24.10 0.39
N ILE A 6 -18.06 23.89 1.39
CA ILE A 6 -18.28 22.98 2.49
C ILE A 6 -19.50 23.58 3.18
N ASN A 7 -20.71 23.24 2.72
CA ASN A 7 -21.96 23.58 3.41
C ASN A 7 -21.77 23.28 4.89
N SER A 8 -22.43 24.00 5.79
CA SER A 8 -22.40 23.72 7.25
C SER A 8 -22.73 22.24 7.59
N GLN A 9 -23.37 21.50 6.67
CA GLN A 9 -23.63 20.06 6.73
C GLN A 9 -22.42 19.14 6.44
N THR A 10 -21.28 19.70 6.03
CA THR A 10 -20.10 18.98 5.52
C THR A 10 -18.86 19.12 6.39
N THR A 11 -18.79 20.16 7.22
CA THR A 11 -17.83 20.21 8.33
C THR A 11 -18.27 19.16 9.36
N PRO A 12 -17.40 18.22 9.79
CA PRO A 12 -17.73 17.37 10.92
C PRO A 12 -18.08 18.27 12.09
N ASN A 13 -19.25 18.05 12.69
CA ASN A 13 -19.58 18.78 13.90
C ASN A 13 -18.58 18.38 15.01
N ILE A 14 -18.55 19.16 16.08
CA ILE A 14 -17.62 18.93 17.19
C ILE A 14 -17.76 17.52 17.77
N ILE A 15 -18.97 16.92 17.72
CA ILE A 15 -19.25 15.56 18.19
C ILE A 15 -18.49 14.54 17.35
N ILE A 16 -18.53 14.64 16.01
CA ILE A 16 -17.80 13.74 15.11
C ILE A 16 -16.29 13.88 15.30
N ALA A 17 -15.78 15.10 15.47
CA ALA A 17 -14.36 15.33 15.73
C ALA A 17 -13.92 14.72 17.07
N CYS A 18 -14.66 14.95 18.15
CA CYS A 18 -14.40 14.34 19.46
C CYS A 18 -14.50 12.81 19.40
N GLY A 19 -15.51 12.28 18.71
CA GLY A 19 -15.67 10.85 18.48
C GLY A 19 -14.49 10.25 17.71
N PHE A 20 -13.98 10.95 16.69
CA PHE A 20 -12.80 10.53 15.95
C PHE A 20 -11.59 10.44 16.90
N PHE A 21 -11.30 11.48 17.68
CA PHE A 21 -10.16 11.45 18.60
C PHE A 21 -10.27 10.34 19.64
N LEU A 22 -11.48 10.07 20.16
CA LEU A 22 -11.71 8.96 21.08
C LEU A 22 -11.43 7.60 20.42
N ILE A 23 -12.02 7.35 19.25
CA ILE A 23 -11.85 6.08 18.52
C ILE A 23 -10.41 5.91 18.01
N PHE A 24 -9.75 7.00 17.63
CA PHE A 24 -8.35 7.04 17.24
C PHE A 24 -7.42 6.77 18.44
N PHE A 25 -7.75 7.29 19.63
CA PHE A 25 -7.04 6.95 20.84
C PHE A 25 -7.19 5.47 21.21
N CYS A 26 -8.39 4.89 21.07
CA CYS A 26 -8.58 3.45 21.23
C CYS A 26 -7.74 2.64 20.22
N PHE A 27 -7.67 3.09 18.96
CA PHE A 27 -6.81 2.47 17.95
C PHE A 27 -5.34 2.50 18.36
N HIS A 28 -4.87 3.65 18.88
CA HIS A 28 -3.52 3.78 19.42
C HIS A 28 -3.28 2.81 20.59
N LEU A 29 -4.19 2.76 21.57
CA LEU A 29 -4.05 1.87 22.73
C LEU A 29 -3.97 0.40 22.33
N ILE A 30 -4.79 -0.02 21.35
CA ILE A 30 -4.79 -1.41 20.87
C ILE A 30 -3.52 -1.74 20.10
N TYR A 31 -3.07 -0.88 19.18
CA TYR A 31 -2.01 -1.27 18.24
C TYR A 31 -0.62 -0.77 18.61
N SER A 32 -0.46 0.20 19.52
CA SER A 32 0.87 0.67 19.96
C SER A 32 1.69 -0.43 20.61
N GLU A 33 1.03 -1.38 21.27
CA GLU A 33 1.66 -2.50 21.95
C GLU A 33 2.45 -3.41 21.01
N PHE A 34 2.29 -3.32 19.68
CA PHE A 34 3.04 -4.12 18.70
C PHE A 34 4.22 -3.38 18.07
N PHE A 35 4.50 -2.14 18.49
CA PHE A 35 5.57 -1.29 17.93
C PHE A 35 6.48 -0.70 19.02
N PRO A 36 7.23 -1.53 19.77
CA PRO A 36 7.38 -2.98 19.61
C PRO A 36 6.47 -3.80 20.53
N ASN A 37 6.40 -5.11 20.28
CA ASN A 37 5.70 -6.07 21.16
C ASN A 37 6.27 -6.11 22.58
N TYR A 38 5.59 -6.83 23.49
CA TYR A 38 6.00 -6.99 24.90
C TYR A 38 7.44 -7.52 25.09
N SER A 39 7.99 -8.22 24.09
CA SER A 39 9.38 -8.71 24.09
C SER A 39 10.37 -7.70 23.50
N GLY A 40 9.93 -6.49 23.16
CA GLY A 40 10.72 -5.47 22.47
C GLY A 40 11.03 -5.81 21.01
N LYS A 41 10.25 -6.70 20.38
CA LYS A 41 10.45 -7.19 19.00
C LYS A 41 9.36 -6.68 18.06
N LEU A 42 9.59 -6.84 16.75
CA LEU A 42 8.66 -6.50 15.68
C LEU A 42 8.36 -7.73 14.80
N GLY A 43 7.37 -7.58 13.92
CA GLY A 43 7.09 -8.49 12.82
C GLY A 43 8.31 -8.86 11.99
N HIS A 44 8.35 -10.10 11.50
CA HIS A 44 9.52 -10.63 10.79
C HIS A 44 9.89 -9.87 9.51
N ASP A 45 8.94 -9.26 8.81
CA ASP A 45 9.22 -8.52 7.56
C ASP A 45 9.87 -7.15 7.82
N TYR A 46 9.92 -6.70 9.07
CA TYR A 46 10.77 -5.56 9.44
C TYR A 46 12.25 -5.85 9.23
N SER A 47 12.67 -7.12 9.13
CA SER A 47 14.04 -7.48 8.71
C SER A 47 14.40 -7.03 7.28
N LEU A 48 13.41 -6.67 6.45
CA LEU A 48 13.64 -5.98 5.18
C LEU A 48 13.48 -4.47 5.33
N LEU A 49 12.37 -4.01 5.90
CA LEU A 49 12.02 -2.59 5.92
C LEU A 49 12.97 -1.76 6.80
N PHE A 50 13.29 -2.25 7.99
CA PHE A 50 13.98 -1.47 9.01
C PHE A 50 15.43 -1.16 8.57
N PRO A 51 16.21 -2.12 8.04
CA PRO A 51 17.49 -1.84 7.37
C PRO A 51 17.35 -0.96 6.13
N SER A 52 16.26 -1.11 5.37
CA SER A 52 15.98 -0.29 4.19
C SER A 52 15.77 1.19 4.54
N LEU A 53 15.13 1.50 5.68
CA LEU A 53 14.98 2.87 6.18
C LEU A 53 16.35 3.49 6.54
N LEU A 54 17.24 2.70 7.16
CA LEU A 54 18.60 3.12 7.47
C LEU A 54 19.42 3.34 6.20
N ASN A 55 19.30 2.45 5.20
CA ASN A 55 19.89 2.65 3.88
C ASN A 55 19.44 3.95 3.23
N GLY A 56 18.13 4.23 3.23
CA GLY A 56 17.61 5.49 2.70
C GLY A 56 18.11 6.70 3.47
N TYR A 57 18.29 6.58 4.79
CA TYR A 57 18.86 7.63 5.62
C TYR A 57 20.34 7.89 5.28
N TYR A 58 21.16 6.83 5.15
CA TYR A 58 22.56 6.95 4.73
C TYR A 58 22.68 7.59 3.34
N TRP A 59 21.86 7.16 2.38
CA TRP A 59 21.81 7.79 1.07
C TRP A 59 21.50 9.29 1.16
N PHE A 60 20.47 9.67 1.91
CA PHE A 60 20.09 11.08 2.07
C PHE A 60 21.20 11.91 2.72
N LYS A 61 21.99 11.34 3.63
CA LYS A 61 23.10 12.03 4.29
C LYS A 61 24.35 12.18 3.41
N SER A 62 24.56 11.25 2.48
CA SER A 62 25.69 11.28 1.56
C SER A 62 25.43 12.09 0.28
N ASN A 63 24.17 12.43 -0.03
CA ASN A 63 23.79 12.98 -1.34
C ASN A 63 22.82 14.16 -1.25
N THR A 64 22.51 14.77 -2.39
CA THR A 64 21.49 15.82 -2.47
C THR A 64 20.09 15.22 -2.53
N ILE A 65 19.07 16.03 -2.22
CA ILE A 65 17.66 15.61 -2.31
C ILE A 65 17.22 15.29 -3.75
N MET A 66 17.98 15.74 -4.75
CA MET A 66 17.70 15.48 -6.17
C MET A 66 18.35 14.19 -6.67
N ASP A 67 19.29 13.62 -5.92
CA ASP A 67 19.97 12.38 -6.29
C ASP A 67 19.07 11.18 -6.04
N ILE A 68 18.78 10.45 -7.13
CA ILE A 68 17.94 9.26 -7.09
C ILE A 68 18.77 8.09 -6.55
N PRO A 69 18.30 7.38 -5.51
CA PRO A 69 19.02 6.23 -4.97
C PRO A 69 18.81 4.99 -5.84
N TRP A 70 19.49 4.96 -6.98
CA TRP A 70 19.38 3.86 -7.95
C TRP A 70 19.69 2.50 -7.33
N PHE A 71 20.67 2.48 -6.43
CA PHE A 71 21.27 1.25 -5.90
C PHE A 71 21.57 1.40 -4.40
N THR A 72 21.73 0.27 -3.72
CA THR A 72 22.26 0.20 -2.35
C THR A 72 23.41 -0.81 -2.27
N PRO A 73 24.55 -0.48 -1.62
CA PRO A 73 25.68 -1.41 -1.47
C PRO A 73 25.46 -2.47 -0.39
N SER A 74 24.49 -2.28 0.51
CA SER A 74 24.43 -3.02 1.77
C SER A 74 23.75 -4.40 1.69
N LEU A 75 23.15 -4.75 0.55
CA LEU A 75 22.35 -5.96 0.39
C LEU A 75 22.88 -6.78 -0.78
N CYS A 76 23.22 -8.04 -0.54
CA CYS A 76 23.68 -9.01 -1.55
C CYS A 76 24.92 -8.55 -2.33
N GLY A 77 25.84 -7.81 -1.69
CA GLY A 77 27.01 -7.21 -2.33
C GLY A 77 26.69 -6.03 -3.25
N GLY A 78 25.45 -5.57 -3.23
CA GLY A 78 24.95 -4.47 -4.05
C GLY A 78 23.73 -4.87 -4.87
N GLN A 79 22.64 -4.09 -4.82
CA GLN A 79 21.43 -4.38 -5.58
C GLN A 79 20.67 -3.10 -6.00
N PRO A 80 19.71 -3.21 -6.93
CA PRO A 80 18.76 -2.14 -7.22
C PRO A 80 17.99 -1.69 -5.98
N PHE A 81 17.78 -0.38 -5.87
CA PHE A 81 16.98 0.21 -4.80
C PHE A 81 15.82 1.01 -5.37
N PHE A 82 16.05 1.99 -6.25
CA PHE A 82 14.98 2.74 -6.90
C PHE A 82 14.06 1.87 -7.76
N ALA A 83 14.65 0.93 -8.51
CA ALA A 83 13.93 0.01 -9.39
C ALA A 83 13.23 -1.14 -8.63
N ASP A 84 13.60 -1.36 -7.37
CA ASP A 84 12.96 -2.40 -6.57
C ASP A 84 11.51 -2.00 -6.26
N VAL A 85 10.56 -2.85 -6.63
CA VAL A 85 9.12 -2.63 -6.42
C VAL A 85 8.73 -2.63 -4.95
N GLN A 86 9.56 -3.19 -4.07
CA GLN A 86 9.39 -3.16 -2.61
C GLN A 86 10.09 -1.98 -1.95
N SER A 87 10.94 -1.24 -2.67
CA SER A 87 11.57 -0.06 -2.13
C SER A 87 10.56 1.07 -1.96
N GLY A 88 10.36 1.46 -0.71
CA GLY A 88 9.55 2.60 -0.30
C GLY A 88 10.34 3.88 -0.06
N TYR A 89 11.47 4.11 -0.74
CA TYR A 89 12.29 5.31 -0.48
C TYR A 89 11.50 6.63 -0.64
N PHE A 90 10.64 6.72 -1.65
CA PHE A 90 9.73 7.86 -1.84
C PHE A 90 8.39 7.63 -1.15
N SER A 91 8.41 7.34 0.15
CA SER A 91 7.21 7.13 0.97
C SER A 91 7.18 8.03 2.22
N VAL A 92 6.02 8.14 2.85
CA VAL A 92 5.87 8.90 4.11
C VAL A 92 6.78 8.36 5.20
N VAL A 93 6.92 7.04 5.33
CA VAL A 93 7.76 6.44 6.38
C VAL A 93 9.24 6.78 6.20
N GLN A 94 9.76 6.77 4.96
CA GLN A 94 11.15 7.17 4.70
C GLN A 94 11.36 8.66 4.98
N ILE A 95 10.43 9.53 4.55
CA ILE A 95 10.50 10.97 4.83
C ILE A 95 10.52 11.21 6.34
N LEU A 96 9.65 10.55 7.10
CA LEU A 96 9.64 10.67 8.56
C LEU A 96 10.95 10.16 9.18
N ALA A 97 11.55 9.08 8.66
CA ALA A 97 12.83 8.54 9.14
C ALA A 97 14.01 9.49 8.97
N LEU A 98 13.90 10.51 8.11
CA LEU A 98 14.90 11.58 8.02
C LEU A 98 14.93 12.46 9.28
N PHE A 99 13.82 12.55 10.01
CA PHE A 99 13.64 13.44 11.15
C PHE A 99 13.45 12.70 12.48
N LEU A 100 12.74 11.57 12.46
CA LEU A 100 12.39 10.72 13.60
C LEU A 100 13.18 9.41 13.57
N THR A 101 13.19 8.67 14.68
CA THR A 101 13.78 7.32 14.71
C THR A 101 12.98 6.37 13.79
N PRO A 102 13.59 5.32 13.22
CA PRO A 102 12.89 4.40 12.32
C PRO A 102 11.60 3.82 12.93
N LEU A 103 11.65 3.41 14.20
CA LEU A 103 10.50 2.88 14.92
C LEU A 103 9.36 3.92 15.05
N THR A 104 9.69 5.15 15.45
CA THR A 104 8.69 6.22 15.55
C THR A 104 8.11 6.57 14.18
N SER A 105 8.92 6.57 13.12
CA SER A 105 8.45 6.84 11.75
C SER A 105 7.46 5.79 11.25
N ILE A 106 7.74 4.51 11.51
CA ILE A 106 6.85 3.39 11.18
C ILE A 106 5.51 3.60 11.89
N TYR A 107 5.52 3.74 13.21
CA TYR A 107 4.28 3.81 13.97
C TYR A 107 3.50 5.10 13.69
N THR A 108 4.18 6.22 13.51
CA THR A 108 3.54 7.48 13.10
C THR A 108 2.85 7.33 11.75
N THR A 109 3.47 6.62 10.80
CA THR A 109 2.84 6.35 9.50
C THR A 109 1.60 5.46 9.68
N VAL A 110 1.63 4.46 10.58
CA VAL A 110 0.45 3.64 10.91
C VAL A 110 -0.71 4.52 11.42
N LEU A 111 -0.42 5.45 12.32
CA LEU A 111 -1.41 6.38 12.86
C LEU A 111 -1.95 7.35 11.79
N VAL A 112 -1.08 7.93 10.98
CA VAL A 112 -1.46 8.86 9.90
C VAL A 112 -2.39 8.17 8.90
N PHE A 113 -2.05 6.97 8.43
CA PHE A 113 -2.87 6.25 7.45
C PHE A 113 -4.16 5.70 8.05
N ALA A 114 -4.20 5.34 9.33
CA ALA A 114 -5.45 5.02 10.02
C ALA A 114 -6.41 6.24 10.02
N GLY A 115 -5.91 7.40 10.43
CA GLY A 115 -6.67 8.65 10.42
C GLY A 115 -7.13 9.06 9.02
N MET A 116 -6.26 8.92 8.01
CA MET A 116 -6.62 9.17 6.62
C MET A 116 -7.70 8.21 6.12
N GLY A 117 -7.62 6.92 6.45
CA GLY A 117 -8.65 5.94 6.09
C GLY A 117 -10.01 6.26 6.73
N PHE A 118 -10.02 6.69 7.99
CA PHE A 118 -11.23 7.15 8.68
C PHE A 118 -11.85 8.34 7.93
N TRP A 119 -11.10 9.44 7.75
CA TRP A 119 -11.64 10.66 7.17
C TRP A 119 -12.02 10.50 5.69
N GLY A 120 -11.24 9.74 4.92
CA GLY A 120 -11.58 9.42 3.54
C GLY A 120 -12.91 8.65 3.45
N THR A 121 -13.11 7.66 4.32
CA THR A 121 -14.35 6.87 4.35
C THR A 121 -15.54 7.72 4.81
N TYR A 122 -15.36 8.54 5.84
CA TYR A 122 -16.38 9.46 6.32
C TYR A 122 -16.84 10.41 5.21
N LEU A 123 -15.89 11.04 4.50
CA LEU A 123 -16.18 11.96 3.39
C LEU A 123 -16.85 11.25 2.22
N LEU A 124 -16.36 10.05 1.85
CA LEU A 124 -16.97 9.24 0.81
C LEU A 124 -18.45 8.94 1.13
N LEU A 125 -18.75 8.46 2.33
CA LEU A 125 -20.11 8.14 2.76
C LEU A 125 -21.02 9.39 2.82
N ARG A 126 -20.52 10.50 3.37
CA ARG A 126 -21.28 11.75 3.49
C ARG A 126 -21.55 12.42 2.15
N GLN A 127 -20.54 12.47 1.28
CA GLN A 127 -20.59 13.32 0.10
C GLN A 127 -21.03 12.58 -1.15
N VAL A 128 -20.70 11.29 -1.27
CA VAL A 128 -21.05 10.48 -2.45
C VAL A 128 -22.32 9.70 -2.15
N PHE A 129 -22.36 8.95 -1.05
CA PHE A 129 -23.50 8.09 -0.71
C PHE A 129 -24.60 8.78 0.09
N LYS A 130 -24.38 10.04 0.53
CA LYS A 130 -25.35 10.88 1.26
C LYS A 130 -25.90 10.25 2.54
N VAL A 131 -25.13 9.35 3.14
CA VAL A 131 -25.45 8.67 4.39
C VAL A 131 -25.37 9.65 5.56
N SER A 132 -26.20 9.51 6.60
CA SER A 132 -26.16 10.37 7.82
C SER A 132 -24.79 10.41 8.51
N GLN A 133 -24.57 11.41 9.39
CA GLN A 133 -23.27 11.62 10.06
C GLN A 133 -22.90 10.43 10.96
N GLU A 134 -23.88 9.84 11.63
CA GLU A 134 -23.72 8.73 12.56
C GLU A 134 -23.35 7.45 11.79
N CYS A 135 -24.08 7.13 10.72
CA CYS A 135 -23.76 5.95 9.90
C CYS A 135 -22.43 6.11 9.16
N ALA A 136 -22.09 7.32 8.71
CA ALA A 136 -20.79 7.61 8.12
C ALA A 136 -19.64 7.47 9.12
N PHE A 137 -19.86 7.89 10.39
CA PHE A 137 -18.92 7.67 11.48
C PHE A 137 -18.67 6.18 11.71
N LEU A 138 -19.73 5.37 11.81
CA LEU A 138 -19.60 3.93 11.99
C LEU A 138 -18.83 3.27 10.83
N GLY A 139 -19.16 3.61 9.59
CA GLY A 139 -18.46 3.10 8.42
C GLY A 139 -16.97 3.49 8.41
N ALA A 140 -16.65 4.73 8.81
CA ALA A 140 -15.27 5.19 8.96
C ALA A 140 -14.52 4.45 10.08
N THR A 141 -15.17 4.19 11.22
CA THR A 141 -14.62 3.37 12.31
C THR A 141 -14.32 1.95 11.85
N LEU A 142 -15.26 1.29 11.16
CA LEU A 142 -15.05 -0.04 10.58
C LEU A 142 -13.85 -0.08 9.62
N PHE A 143 -13.71 0.92 8.76
CA PHE A 143 -12.60 0.98 7.81
C PHE A 143 -11.26 1.25 8.51
N MET A 144 -11.24 2.11 9.54
CA MET A 144 -10.02 2.37 10.31
C MET A 144 -9.51 1.10 11.02
N PHE A 145 -10.42 0.28 11.54
CA PHE A 145 -10.14 -0.98 12.25
C PHE A 145 -10.14 -2.22 11.36
N ASN A 146 -10.00 -2.09 10.03
CA ASN A 146 -9.95 -3.27 9.18
C ASN A 146 -8.67 -4.09 9.45
N GLY A 147 -8.83 -5.41 9.57
CA GLY A 147 -7.75 -6.34 9.91
C GLY A 147 -6.65 -6.39 8.86
N PHE A 148 -6.99 -6.24 7.57
CA PHE A 148 -5.98 -6.25 6.52
C PHE A 148 -4.94 -5.15 6.73
N TYR A 149 -5.36 -3.97 7.18
CA TYR A 149 -4.44 -2.89 7.48
C TYR A 149 -3.59 -3.18 8.72
N SER A 150 -4.22 -3.38 9.87
CA SER A 150 -3.54 -3.50 11.17
C SER A 150 -2.53 -4.66 11.18
N HIS A 151 -2.96 -5.85 10.80
CA HIS A 151 -2.13 -7.06 10.87
C HIS A 151 -0.95 -7.02 9.89
N ARG A 152 -1.10 -6.38 8.73
CA ARG A 152 0.01 -6.18 7.79
C ARG A 152 1.02 -5.18 8.29
N MET A 153 0.57 -4.12 8.97
CA MET A 153 1.49 -3.19 9.60
C MET A 153 2.25 -3.86 10.74
N ILE A 154 1.59 -4.69 11.56
CA ILE A 154 2.24 -5.40 12.67
C ILE A 154 3.33 -6.35 12.16
N VAL A 155 3.08 -7.08 11.07
CA VAL A 155 4.05 -8.05 10.52
C VAL A 155 5.20 -7.39 9.75
N GLY A 156 5.00 -6.18 9.23
CA GLY A 156 6.02 -5.47 8.44
C GLY A 156 5.77 -5.48 6.93
N HIS A 157 4.58 -5.88 6.49
CA HIS A 157 4.09 -5.76 5.11
C HIS A 157 3.76 -4.29 4.76
N PHE A 158 4.74 -3.42 4.98
CA PHE A 158 4.51 -1.99 5.16
C PHE A 158 4.12 -1.29 3.86
N GLY A 159 4.52 -1.80 2.69
CA GLY A 159 4.08 -1.26 1.39
C GLY A 159 2.56 -1.20 1.22
N TYR A 160 1.80 -1.94 2.03
CA TYR A 160 0.33 -1.99 1.98
C TYR A 160 -0.38 -0.88 2.76
N HIS A 161 0.33 -0.01 3.50
CA HIS A 161 -0.32 1.11 4.21
C HIS A 161 -1.14 2.02 3.27
N GLY A 162 -0.71 2.11 2.00
CA GLY A 162 -1.37 2.90 0.96
C GLY A 162 -2.84 2.53 0.71
N ILE A 163 -3.30 1.32 1.05
CA ILE A 163 -4.72 0.93 0.88
C ILE A 163 -5.69 1.86 1.64
N MET A 164 -5.21 2.50 2.72
CA MET A 164 -6.06 3.41 3.51
C MET A 164 -6.42 4.69 2.74
N LEU A 165 -5.84 4.89 1.56
CA LEU A 165 -6.19 5.96 0.62
C LEU A 165 -7.27 5.57 -0.40
N ILE A 166 -7.73 4.31 -0.45
CA ILE A 166 -8.83 3.89 -1.34
C ILE A 166 -10.05 4.82 -1.21
N PRO A 167 -10.54 5.14 0.01
CA PRO A 167 -11.71 5.99 0.16
C PRO A 167 -11.50 7.42 -0.35
N TRP A 168 -10.27 7.96 -0.23
CA TRP A 168 -9.91 9.27 -0.77
C TRP A 168 -9.94 9.30 -2.28
N VAL A 169 -9.36 8.29 -2.93
CA VAL A 169 -9.40 8.16 -4.39
C VAL A 169 -10.85 8.05 -4.87
N SER A 170 -11.64 7.15 -4.27
CA SER A 170 -13.05 6.99 -4.61
C SER A 170 -13.83 8.29 -4.40
N TYR A 171 -13.61 9.00 -3.29
CA TYR A 171 -14.24 10.28 -3.01
C TYR A 171 -13.90 11.32 -4.09
N LEU A 172 -12.62 11.53 -4.40
CA LEU A 172 -12.18 12.52 -5.40
C LEU A 172 -12.72 12.22 -6.80
N LEU A 173 -12.81 10.94 -7.18
CA LEU A 173 -13.34 10.54 -8.48
C LEU A 173 -14.86 10.67 -8.58
N LEU A 174 -15.60 10.45 -7.48
CA LEU A 174 -17.06 10.42 -7.46
C LEU A 174 -17.71 11.69 -6.92
N PHE A 175 -16.91 12.62 -6.38
CA PHE A 175 -17.41 13.86 -5.78
C PHE A 175 -18.23 14.68 -6.80
N ARG A 176 -19.47 15.02 -6.44
CA ARG A 176 -20.34 15.85 -7.26
C ARG A 176 -20.26 17.29 -6.79
N SER A 177 -19.73 18.18 -7.65
CA SER A 177 -19.89 19.62 -7.45
C SER A 177 -21.38 19.94 -7.58
N SER A 178 -21.99 20.55 -6.56
CA SER A 178 -23.41 20.90 -6.60
C SER A 178 -23.67 21.95 -7.69
N ASP A 179 -24.71 21.73 -8.51
CA ASP A 179 -25.23 22.69 -9.49
C ASP A 179 -25.71 24.01 -8.84
N ASN A 180 -25.93 24.03 -7.52
CA ASN A 180 -26.36 25.23 -6.78
C ASN A 180 -25.25 26.24 -6.48
N SER A 181 -24.01 25.99 -6.92
CA SER A 181 -22.99 27.03 -6.90
C SER A 181 -23.11 27.83 -8.19
N ASN A 182 -23.11 29.17 -8.09
CA ASN A 182 -22.98 30.14 -9.21
C ASN A 182 -21.68 30.00 -10.05
N ASN A 183 -21.09 28.81 -10.08
CA ASN A 183 -19.93 28.47 -10.86
C ASN A 183 -20.41 28.14 -12.28
N GLY A 184 -20.18 29.05 -13.22
CA GLY A 184 -20.32 28.73 -14.64
C GLY A 184 -19.43 27.54 -15.06
N ALA A 185 -19.54 27.10 -16.32
CA ALA A 185 -18.83 25.92 -16.86
C ALA A 185 -17.33 25.84 -16.51
N ASN A 186 -16.65 26.99 -16.43
CA ASN A 186 -15.24 27.10 -16.04
C ASN A 186 -14.95 26.62 -14.61
N GLY A 187 -15.90 26.78 -13.68
CA GLY A 187 -15.75 26.32 -12.30
C GLY A 187 -15.80 24.79 -12.18
N ILE A 188 -16.72 24.13 -12.88
CA ILE A 188 -16.83 22.65 -12.88
C ILE A 188 -15.55 22.03 -13.46
N GLN A 189 -15.01 22.59 -14.55
CA GLN A 189 -13.75 22.13 -15.13
C GLN A 189 -12.57 22.26 -14.16
N SER A 190 -12.49 23.35 -13.39
CA SER A 190 -11.43 23.52 -12.40
C SER A 190 -11.51 22.51 -11.23
N VAL A 191 -12.71 22.15 -10.76
CA VAL A 191 -12.88 21.10 -9.72
C VAL A 191 -12.45 19.74 -10.27
N ASN A 192 -12.88 19.41 -11.49
CA ASN A 192 -12.49 18.16 -12.14
C ASN A 192 -10.97 18.06 -12.30
N ALA A 193 -10.29 19.15 -12.70
CA ALA A 193 -8.84 19.19 -12.81
C ALA A 193 -8.15 19.01 -11.46
N VAL A 194 -8.59 19.71 -10.41
CA VAL A 194 -8.03 19.54 -9.05
C VAL A 194 -8.21 18.10 -8.56
N CYS A 195 -9.41 17.53 -8.69
CA CYS A 195 -9.66 16.13 -8.31
C CYS A 195 -8.79 15.15 -9.11
N ALA A 196 -8.63 15.36 -10.41
CA ALA A 196 -7.75 14.54 -11.24
C ALA A 196 -6.29 14.61 -10.78
N VAL A 197 -5.79 15.82 -10.47
CA VAL A 197 -4.41 16.03 -9.98
C VAL A 197 -4.19 15.38 -8.62
N LEU A 198 -5.10 15.60 -7.66
CA LEU A 198 -4.99 15.00 -6.33
C LEU A 198 -5.08 13.47 -6.38
N THR A 199 -5.98 12.91 -7.18
CA THR A 199 -6.06 11.46 -7.39
C THR A 199 -4.77 10.95 -8.06
N GLY A 200 -4.26 11.64 -9.07
CA GLY A 200 -3.01 11.27 -9.74
C GLY A 200 -1.80 11.27 -8.79
N LEU A 201 -1.74 12.22 -7.85
CA LEU A 201 -0.71 12.24 -6.81
C LEU A 201 -0.81 11.06 -5.84
N ILE A 202 -2.01 10.70 -5.40
CA ILE A 202 -2.24 9.54 -4.53
C ILE A 202 -1.86 8.24 -5.27
N VAL A 203 -2.25 8.09 -6.53
CA VAL A 203 -1.94 6.90 -7.32
C VAL A 203 -0.44 6.83 -7.65
N ALA A 204 0.23 7.97 -7.90
CA ALA A 204 1.68 8.02 -8.02
C ALA A 204 2.35 7.58 -6.71
N TYR A 205 1.86 8.08 -5.57
CA TYR A 205 2.34 7.69 -4.24
C TYR A 205 2.28 6.17 -4.04
N TRP A 206 1.18 5.50 -4.41
CA TRP A 206 1.07 4.04 -4.32
C TRP A 206 2.19 3.28 -5.05
N ILE A 207 2.56 3.74 -6.24
CA ILE A 207 3.67 3.14 -7.00
C ILE A 207 5.00 3.41 -6.30
N GLN A 208 5.18 4.63 -5.81
CA GLN A 208 6.42 5.07 -5.17
C GLN A 208 6.63 4.41 -3.80
N SER A 209 5.56 4.12 -3.06
CA SER A 209 5.56 3.60 -1.69
C SER A 209 5.54 2.06 -1.61
N GLY A 210 5.54 1.35 -2.74
CA GLY A 210 5.60 -0.11 -2.78
C GLY A 210 4.26 -0.84 -2.80
N LEU A 211 3.14 -0.17 -3.10
CA LEU A 211 1.81 -0.80 -3.26
C LEU A 211 1.64 -1.49 -4.63
N ALA A 212 2.68 -1.54 -5.45
CA ALA A 212 2.61 -1.97 -6.86
C ALA A 212 1.91 -3.34 -7.05
N SER A 213 2.12 -4.30 -6.14
CA SER A 213 1.52 -5.64 -6.20
C SER A 213 0.00 -5.66 -5.99
N LEU A 214 -0.59 -4.61 -5.40
CA LEU A 214 -2.03 -4.49 -5.13
C LEU A 214 -2.75 -3.47 -6.02
N MET A 215 -2.06 -2.89 -7.01
CA MET A 215 -2.65 -1.87 -7.89
C MET A 215 -3.91 -2.36 -8.61
N ILE A 216 -3.93 -3.61 -9.07
CA ILE A 216 -5.11 -4.20 -9.74
C ILE A 216 -6.29 -4.34 -8.77
N PRO A 217 -6.20 -5.08 -7.64
CA PRO A 217 -7.34 -5.22 -6.74
C PRO A 217 -7.80 -3.89 -6.16
N VAL A 218 -6.90 -2.94 -5.89
CA VAL A 218 -7.27 -1.59 -5.45
C VAL A 218 -8.05 -0.84 -6.53
N SER A 219 -7.65 -0.92 -7.80
CA SER A 219 -8.37 -0.29 -8.92
C SER A 219 -9.76 -0.90 -9.12
N LEU A 220 -9.88 -2.22 -9.01
CA LEU A 220 -11.16 -2.92 -9.05
C LEU A 220 -12.07 -2.52 -7.88
N THR A 221 -11.49 -2.32 -6.70
CA THR A 221 -12.21 -1.81 -5.51
C THR A 221 -12.80 -0.43 -5.77
N ILE A 222 -12.02 0.51 -6.33
CA ILE A 222 -12.50 1.85 -6.67
C ILE A 222 -13.63 1.78 -7.71
N LEU A 223 -13.50 0.92 -8.72
CA LEU A 223 -14.54 0.71 -9.73
C LEU A 223 -15.82 0.13 -9.11
N ALA A 224 -15.71 -0.85 -8.22
CA ALA A 224 -16.85 -1.42 -7.50
C ALA A 224 -17.56 -0.36 -6.63
N ILE A 225 -16.81 0.52 -5.95
CA ILE A 225 -17.39 1.67 -5.22
C ILE A 225 -18.11 2.62 -6.21
N GLY A 226 -17.53 2.86 -7.39
CA GLY A 226 -18.16 3.63 -8.46
C GLY A 226 -19.49 3.04 -8.93
N CYS A 227 -19.54 1.70 -9.09
CA CYS A 227 -20.78 0.99 -9.40
C CYS A 227 -21.84 1.15 -8.30
N MET A 228 -21.45 1.01 -7.03
CA MET A 228 -22.36 1.21 -5.89
C MET A 228 -22.92 2.64 -5.81
N ALA A 229 -22.09 3.63 -6.17
CA ALA A 229 -22.50 5.03 -6.18
C ALA A 229 -23.39 5.40 -7.39
N GLU A 230 -23.68 4.42 -8.26
CA GLU A 230 -24.29 4.60 -9.58
C GLU A 230 -23.60 5.75 -10.34
N SER A 231 -22.27 5.75 -10.29
CA SER A 231 -21.32 6.80 -10.70
C SER A 231 -21.96 7.94 -11.49
N GLY A 232 -22.50 8.94 -10.79
CA GLY A 232 -23.39 9.99 -11.32
C GLY A 232 -23.12 10.44 -12.76
N ASN A 233 -22.45 11.59 -12.93
CA ASN A 233 -22.01 11.99 -14.26
C ASN A 233 -20.78 11.16 -14.64
N ILE A 234 -20.99 10.02 -15.30
CA ILE A 234 -19.92 9.11 -15.77
C ILE A 234 -18.81 9.85 -16.52
N ARG A 235 -19.13 10.95 -17.21
CA ARG A 235 -18.16 11.80 -17.90
C ARG A 235 -17.13 12.40 -16.95
N ASP A 236 -17.55 12.91 -15.79
CA ASP A 236 -16.64 13.50 -14.81
C ASP A 236 -15.75 12.42 -14.18
N PHE A 237 -16.33 11.26 -13.86
CA PHE A 237 -15.57 10.10 -13.37
C PHE A 237 -14.50 9.67 -14.37
N LEU A 238 -14.86 9.52 -15.65
CA LEU A 238 -13.92 9.14 -16.71
C LEU A 238 -12.85 10.21 -16.93
N TYR A 239 -13.23 11.50 -16.97
CA TYR A 239 -12.27 12.60 -17.10
C TYR A 239 -11.26 12.61 -15.96
N ARG A 240 -11.73 12.54 -14.71
CA ARG A 240 -10.86 12.53 -13.53
C ARG A 240 -9.98 11.30 -13.48
N SER A 241 -10.53 10.13 -13.78
CA SER A 241 -9.78 8.86 -13.78
C SER A 241 -8.70 8.85 -14.87
N THR A 242 -9.04 9.33 -16.07
CA THR A 242 -8.08 9.41 -17.18
C THR A 242 -6.98 10.42 -16.89
N GLY A 243 -7.34 11.63 -16.43
CA GLY A 243 -6.38 12.65 -16.04
C GLY A 243 -5.45 12.18 -14.91
N ALA A 244 -6.02 11.52 -13.90
CA ALA A 244 -5.25 10.93 -12.80
C ALA A 244 -4.31 9.82 -13.28
N ALA A 245 -4.77 8.93 -14.16
CA ALA A 245 -3.96 7.84 -14.70
C ALA A 245 -2.78 8.37 -15.54
N ILE A 246 -3.02 9.36 -16.40
CA ILE A 246 -1.96 10.03 -17.19
C ILE A 246 -0.94 10.67 -16.25
N LEU A 247 -1.41 11.44 -15.26
CA LEU A 247 -0.52 12.12 -14.32
C LEU A 247 0.28 11.14 -13.46
N ALA A 248 -0.37 10.12 -12.90
CA ALA A 248 0.29 9.13 -12.07
C ALA A 248 1.32 8.31 -12.86
N THR A 249 0.98 7.93 -14.09
CA THR A 249 1.93 7.25 -14.99
C THR A 249 3.10 8.16 -15.33
N GLY A 250 2.85 9.45 -15.60
CA GLY A 250 3.90 10.42 -15.86
C GLY A 250 4.87 10.59 -14.67
N LEU A 251 4.32 10.85 -13.48
CA LEU A 251 5.07 11.00 -12.23
C LEU A 251 5.85 9.74 -11.83
N SER A 252 5.39 8.56 -12.26
CA SER A 252 6.03 7.28 -11.93
C SER A 252 6.76 6.64 -13.11
N ALA A 253 6.81 7.28 -14.28
CA ALA A 253 7.35 6.68 -15.51
C ALA A 253 8.77 6.16 -15.30
N SER A 254 9.65 6.96 -14.69
CA SER A 254 11.03 6.58 -14.38
C SER A 254 11.11 5.30 -13.53
N LYS A 255 10.34 5.21 -12.44
CA LYS A 255 10.31 4.04 -11.55
C LYS A 255 9.69 2.82 -12.22
N LEU A 256 8.61 3.01 -12.98
CA LEU A 256 7.91 1.92 -13.68
C LEU A 256 8.81 1.29 -14.75
N VAL A 257 9.54 2.09 -15.54
CA VAL A 257 10.45 1.57 -16.57
C VAL A 257 11.66 0.88 -15.94
N ALA A 258 12.22 1.45 -14.87
CA ALA A 258 13.33 0.83 -14.14
C ALA A 258 12.93 -0.50 -13.49
N GLY A 259 11.77 -0.53 -12.81
CA GLY A 259 11.24 -1.74 -12.21
C GLY A 259 10.85 -2.80 -13.23
N ALA A 260 10.29 -2.41 -14.38
CA ALA A 260 10.01 -3.35 -15.47
C ALA A 260 11.29 -3.95 -16.07
N ALA A 261 12.36 -3.16 -16.21
CA ALA A 261 13.66 -3.65 -16.67
C ALA A 261 14.26 -4.65 -15.66
N PHE A 262 14.25 -4.31 -14.37
CA PHE A 262 14.73 -5.19 -13.32
C PHE A 262 13.93 -6.50 -13.24
N MET A 263 12.60 -6.44 -13.17
CA MET A 263 11.74 -7.63 -13.12
C MET A 263 11.74 -8.43 -14.43
N GLY A 264 12.12 -7.82 -15.56
CA GLY A 264 12.34 -8.51 -16.82
C GLY A 264 13.52 -9.48 -16.75
N ASN A 265 14.61 -9.07 -16.08
CA ASN A 265 15.79 -9.91 -15.84
C ASN A 265 15.57 -10.94 -14.72
N PHE A 266 14.74 -10.61 -13.72
CA PHE A 266 14.50 -11.44 -12.53
C PHE A 266 13.01 -11.79 -12.38
N ASN A 267 12.44 -12.41 -13.41
CA ASN A 267 11.04 -12.79 -13.38
C ASN A 267 10.81 -13.97 -12.42
N ARG A 268 9.66 -13.95 -11.72
CA ARG A 268 9.27 -15.00 -10.76
C ARG A 268 8.21 -15.93 -11.33
N SER A 269 8.22 -16.19 -12.64
CA SER A 269 7.19 -17.03 -13.26
C SER A 269 7.29 -18.50 -12.90
N HIS A 270 8.38 -18.94 -12.27
CA HIS A 270 8.59 -20.32 -11.82
C HIS A 270 7.80 -20.70 -10.56
N TYR A 271 7.28 -19.74 -9.79
CA TYR A 271 6.50 -20.04 -8.59
C TYR A 271 5.15 -20.67 -8.89
N LEU A 272 4.76 -21.64 -8.06
CA LEU A 272 3.42 -22.20 -8.09
C LEU A 272 2.42 -21.12 -7.65
N LEU A 273 1.23 -21.13 -8.26
CA LEU A 273 0.15 -20.23 -7.90
C LEU A 273 -0.83 -20.99 -6.99
N PRO A 274 -0.83 -20.72 -5.67
CA PRO A 274 -1.71 -21.42 -4.74
C PRO A 274 -3.17 -21.05 -4.97
N GLY A 275 -4.07 -22.00 -4.72
CA GLY A 275 -5.52 -21.79 -4.77
C GLY A 275 -6.28 -22.78 -3.90
N ILE A 276 -7.52 -22.45 -3.58
CA ILE A 276 -8.42 -23.19 -2.71
C ILE A 276 -9.21 -24.23 -3.53
N ASN A 277 -9.31 -25.44 -2.98
CA ASN A 277 -9.96 -26.59 -3.58
C ASN A 277 -11.49 -26.44 -3.46
N GLY A 278 -12.10 -25.79 -4.44
CA GLY A 278 -13.55 -25.68 -4.56
C GLY A 278 -14.14 -24.34 -4.13
N ALA A 279 -15.26 -23.97 -4.76
CA ALA A 279 -15.91 -22.68 -4.56
C ALA A 279 -16.51 -22.52 -3.16
N THR A 280 -17.10 -23.58 -2.59
CA THR A 280 -17.71 -23.54 -1.25
C THR A 280 -16.68 -23.24 -0.17
N ASP A 281 -15.52 -23.87 -0.23
CA ASP A 281 -14.42 -23.61 0.69
C ASP A 281 -13.86 -22.20 0.52
N ALA A 282 -13.71 -21.74 -0.72
CA ALA A 282 -13.27 -20.37 -0.99
C ALA A 282 -14.23 -19.31 -0.42
N ILE A 283 -15.54 -19.50 -0.59
CA ILE A 283 -16.57 -18.61 -0.02
C ILE A 283 -16.55 -18.66 1.49
N THR A 284 -16.45 -19.86 2.09
CA THR A 284 -16.44 -20.03 3.54
C THR A 284 -15.21 -19.39 4.19
N LEU A 285 -14.03 -19.59 3.58
CA LEU A 285 -12.79 -18.98 4.04
C LEU A 285 -12.83 -17.46 3.86
N ALA A 286 -13.30 -16.94 2.72
CA ALA A 286 -13.43 -15.50 2.50
C ALA A 286 -14.38 -14.86 3.52
N PHE A 287 -15.51 -15.50 3.80
CA PHE A 287 -16.45 -15.05 4.83
C PHE A 287 -15.80 -15.03 6.21
N THR A 288 -15.13 -16.12 6.59
CA THR A 288 -14.48 -16.26 7.90
C THR A 288 -13.36 -15.24 8.09
N ALA A 289 -12.51 -15.09 7.07
CA ALA A 289 -11.43 -14.11 6.99
C ALA A 289 -11.92 -12.66 7.13
N LEU A 290 -13.10 -12.36 6.59
CA LEU A 290 -13.67 -11.02 6.58
C LEU A 290 -14.42 -10.69 7.88
N PHE A 291 -15.06 -11.65 8.55
CA PHE A 291 -16.00 -11.34 9.63
C PHE A 291 -15.68 -11.91 11.01
N LEU A 292 -14.92 -13.01 11.09
CA LEU A 292 -14.81 -13.81 12.32
C LEU A 292 -13.42 -13.82 12.97
N SER A 293 -12.37 -13.34 12.29
CA SER A 293 -11.00 -13.24 12.82
C SER A 293 -10.55 -14.45 13.65
N LEU A 294 -10.67 -15.66 13.08
CA LEU A 294 -10.34 -16.89 13.80
C LEU A 294 -8.84 -17.04 14.03
N LYS A 295 -8.43 -17.39 15.25
CA LYS A 295 -7.02 -17.62 15.61
C LYS A 295 -6.37 -18.77 14.83
N ASP A 296 -7.14 -19.83 14.54
CA ASP A 296 -6.65 -21.05 13.90
C ASP A 296 -6.98 -21.07 12.38
N ILE A 297 -7.22 -19.91 11.77
CA ILE A 297 -7.64 -19.82 10.36
C ILE A 297 -6.64 -20.44 9.38
N GLU A 298 -5.35 -20.37 9.69
CA GLU A 298 -4.29 -20.98 8.90
C GLU A 298 -4.41 -22.51 8.88
N GLU A 299 -4.66 -23.13 10.04
CA GLU A 299 -4.84 -24.59 10.17
C GLU A 299 -6.09 -25.08 9.42
N ILE A 300 -7.12 -24.24 9.33
CA ILE A 300 -8.35 -24.53 8.59
C ILE A 300 -8.13 -24.37 7.08
N ALA A 301 -7.36 -23.36 6.66
CA ALA A 301 -7.21 -22.99 5.27
C ALA A 301 -6.19 -23.86 4.52
N ILE A 302 -5.01 -24.09 5.10
CA ILE A 302 -3.90 -24.81 4.42
C ILE A 302 -4.31 -26.18 3.87
N PRO A 303 -5.03 -27.06 4.61
CA PRO A 303 -5.44 -28.37 4.10
C PRO A 303 -6.36 -28.30 2.88
N LYS A 304 -7.01 -27.16 2.66
CA LYS A 304 -7.94 -26.92 1.56
C LYS A 304 -7.26 -26.30 0.33
N MET A 305 -5.94 -26.13 0.35
CA MET A 305 -5.21 -25.49 -0.73
C MET A 305 -4.40 -26.47 -1.57
N SER A 306 -4.29 -26.16 -2.86
CA SER A 306 -3.36 -26.77 -3.80
C SER A 306 -2.28 -25.77 -4.20
N ASN A 307 -1.14 -26.27 -4.70
CA ASN A 307 -0.02 -25.46 -5.20
C ASN A 307 0.59 -24.50 -4.16
N LEU A 308 0.45 -24.81 -2.87
CA LEU A 308 1.03 -24.04 -1.79
C LEU A 308 2.54 -24.30 -1.70
N GLN A 309 3.35 -23.35 -2.18
CA GLN A 309 4.82 -23.39 -2.09
C GLN A 309 5.36 -22.66 -0.85
N TRP A 310 4.65 -21.62 -0.42
CA TRP A 310 5.04 -20.74 0.69
C TRP A 310 3.96 -20.77 1.75
N MET A 311 4.36 -20.83 3.02
CA MET A 311 3.42 -20.81 4.14
C MET A 311 2.66 -19.48 4.15
N LEU A 312 1.33 -19.57 4.22
CA LEU A 312 0.45 -18.42 4.32
C LEU A 312 0.00 -18.28 5.76
N SER A 313 0.81 -17.59 6.55
CA SER A 313 0.57 -17.44 7.97
C SER A 313 -0.71 -16.66 8.27
N ARG A 314 -1.21 -16.73 9.51
CA ARG A 314 -2.42 -16.04 10.01
C ARG A 314 -2.70 -14.64 9.41
N HIS A 315 -1.71 -13.74 9.38
CA HIS A 315 -1.87 -12.38 8.85
C HIS A 315 -2.22 -12.31 7.34
N GLU A 316 -2.06 -13.41 6.59
CA GLU A 316 -2.51 -13.53 5.21
C GLU A 316 -4.04 -13.65 5.08
N TRP A 317 -4.71 -14.06 6.16
CA TRP A 317 -6.13 -14.38 6.20
C TRP A 317 -6.96 -13.39 7.05
N GLU A 318 -6.32 -12.49 7.79
CA GLU A 318 -7.04 -11.52 8.62
C GLU A 318 -7.38 -10.25 7.83
N PHE A 319 -8.58 -10.23 7.24
CA PHE A 319 -9.15 -9.05 6.55
C PHE A 319 -10.13 -8.30 7.45
N GLY A 320 -10.76 -9.03 8.38
CA GLY A 320 -11.56 -8.61 9.54
C GLY A 320 -12.18 -7.21 9.50
N VAL A 321 -13.48 -7.12 9.24
CA VAL A 321 -14.31 -5.92 9.50
C VAL A 321 -15.30 -6.15 10.65
N THR A 322 -15.02 -7.17 11.49
CA THR A 322 -15.88 -7.66 12.60
C THR A 322 -17.23 -8.22 12.14
N PHE A 323 -18.04 -8.74 13.07
CA PHE A 323 -19.40 -9.20 12.78
C PHE A 323 -20.43 -8.06 12.61
N VAL A 324 -20.08 -6.81 12.95
CA VAL A 324 -21.02 -5.67 12.95
C VAL A 324 -21.72 -5.46 11.60
N PRO A 325 -21.03 -5.49 10.44
CA PRO A 325 -21.70 -5.35 9.15
C PRO A 325 -22.76 -6.42 8.89
N ILE A 326 -22.53 -7.68 9.33
CA ILE A 326 -23.50 -8.77 9.18
C ILE A 326 -24.77 -8.47 9.98
N LEU A 327 -24.63 -8.05 11.24
CA LEU A 327 -25.79 -7.73 12.08
C LEU A 327 -26.65 -6.62 11.47
N ILE A 328 -26.01 -5.58 10.93
CA ILE A 328 -26.69 -4.48 10.26
C ILE A 328 -27.44 -4.97 9.02
N ILE A 329 -26.76 -5.73 8.16
CA ILE A 329 -27.35 -6.25 6.92
C ILE A 329 -28.52 -7.18 7.25
N ALA A 330 -28.36 -8.10 8.19
CA ALA A 330 -29.41 -9.02 8.63
C ALA A 330 -30.61 -8.28 9.22
N ALA A 331 -30.39 -7.29 10.09
CA ALA A 331 -31.45 -6.46 10.67
C ALA A 331 -32.22 -5.68 9.59
N SER A 332 -31.52 -5.13 8.60
CA SER A 332 -32.14 -4.44 7.45
C SER A 332 -33.01 -5.38 6.62
N TRP A 333 -32.51 -6.58 6.31
CA TRP A 333 -33.26 -7.60 5.58
C TRP A 333 -34.51 -8.06 6.34
N LEU A 334 -34.39 -8.41 7.62
CA LEU A 334 -35.52 -8.83 8.47
C LEU A 334 -36.58 -7.72 8.57
N THR A 335 -36.17 -6.46 8.68
CA THR A 335 -37.10 -5.32 8.72
C THR A 335 -37.87 -5.18 7.41
N ARG A 336 -37.20 -5.32 6.26
CA ARG A 336 -37.84 -5.28 4.94
C ARG A 336 -38.84 -6.41 4.72
N LEU A 337 -38.55 -7.62 5.24
CA LEU A 337 -39.48 -8.75 5.19
C LEU A 337 -40.73 -8.49 6.04
N ARG A 338 -40.58 -7.87 7.22
CA ARG A 338 -41.71 -7.57 8.12
C ARG A 338 -42.63 -6.45 7.65
N VAL A 339 -42.05 -5.41 7.03
CA VAL A 339 -42.82 -4.22 6.59
C VAL A 339 -43.56 -4.47 5.25
N GLY A 340 -43.36 -5.64 4.62
CA GLY A 340 -44.11 -6.02 3.42
C GLY A 340 -43.69 -5.24 2.18
N GLY A 341 -42.45 -5.47 1.75
CA GLY A 341 -41.96 -5.01 0.45
C GLY A 341 -41.43 -3.58 0.44
N SER A 342 -40.18 -3.43 -0.01
CA SER A 342 -39.66 -2.15 -0.46
C SER A 342 -40.57 -1.62 -1.58
N PRO A 343 -40.87 -0.30 -1.65
CA PRO A 343 -41.38 0.26 -2.89
C PRO A 343 -40.43 -0.19 -4.02
N GLN A 344 -41.00 -0.68 -5.13
CA GLN A 344 -40.22 -1.00 -6.34
C GLN A 344 -39.50 0.27 -6.76
N ALA A 345 -38.22 0.36 -6.45
CA ALA A 345 -37.38 1.42 -7.00
C ALA A 345 -37.36 1.20 -8.51
N LYS A 346 -37.82 2.19 -9.28
CA LYS A 346 -37.66 2.16 -10.74
C LYS A 346 -36.17 2.21 -11.05
N HIS A 347 -35.58 1.05 -11.31
CA HIS A 347 -34.18 0.93 -11.66
C HIS A 347 -33.97 1.35 -13.11
N SER A 348 -32.98 2.21 -13.34
CA SER A 348 -32.60 2.59 -14.71
C SER A 348 -31.82 1.45 -15.38
N PRO A 349 -31.74 1.39 -16.72
CA PRO A 349 -30.85 0.43 -17.39
C PRO A 349 -29.39 0.55 -16.92
N ARG A 350 -28.96 1.78 -16.57
CA ARG A 350 -27.61 2.03 -16.03
C ARG A 350 -27.37 1.37 -14.68
N SER A 351 -28.36 1.35 -13.78
CA SER A 351 -28.21 0.69 -12.48
C SER A 351 -28.10 -0.83 -12.62
N HIS A 352 -28.75 -1.44 -13.62
CA HIS A 352 -28.58 -2.86 -13.92
C HIS A 352 -27.17 -3.18 -14.43
N ILE A 353 -26.63 -2.36 -15.34
CA ILE A 353 -25.25 -2.52 -15.83
C ILE A 353 -24.25 -2.35 -14.67
N ALA A 354 -24.43 -1.33 -13.84
CA ALA A 354 -23.59 -1.11 -12.67
C ALA A 354 -23.64 -2.29 -11.69
N LEU A 355 -24.83 -2.86 -11.46
CA LEU A 355 -25.00 -4.04 -10.63
C LEU A 355 -24.30 -5.27 -11.23
N LEU A 356 -24.48 -5.55 -12.53
CA LEU A 356 -23.81 -6.66 -13.21
C LEU A 356 -22.29 -6.51 -13.15
N LEU A 357 -21.77 -5.30 -13.38
CA LEU A 357 -20.35 -5.02 -13.27
C LEU A 357 -19.85 -5.18 -11.83
N LEU A 358 -20.60 -4.71 -10.83
CA LEU A 358 -20.28 -4.91 -9.42
C LEU A 358 -20.21 -6.40 -9.08
N LEU A 359 -21.22 -7.18 -9.47
CA LEU A 359 -21.25 -8.63 -9.24
C LEU A 359 -20.06 -9.32 -9.91
N PHE A 360 -19.76 -8.96 -11.16
CA PHE A 360 -18.59 -9.46 -11.86
C PHE A 360 -17.30 -9.15 -11.07
N ILE A 361 -17.09 -7.90 -10.65
CA ILE A 361 -15.90 -7.53 -9.85
C ILE A 361 -15.83 -8.33 -8.55
N LEU A 362 -16.95 -8.52 -7.85
CA LEU A 362 -16.98 -9.28 -6.60
C LEU A 362 -16.73 -10.78 -6.80
N THR A 363 -16.91 -11.33 -8.00
CA THR A 363 -16.54 -12.72 -8.31
C THR A 363 -15.05 -12.89 -8.62
N ILE A 364 -14.34 -11.84 -9.06
CA ILE A 364 -12.93 -11.94 -9.45
C ILE A 364 -12.03 -12.48 -8.32
N PRO A 365 -12.08 -11.96 -7.07
CA PRO A 365 -11.21 -12.44 -6.00
C PRO A 365 -11.43 -13.93 -5.66
N LEU A 366 -12.65 -14.43 -5.80
CA LEU A 366 -12.94 -15.87 -5.67
C LEU A 366 -12.39 -16.63 -6.87
N ALA A 367 -12.69 -16.19 -8.09
CA ALA A 367 -12.28 -16.85 -9.32
C ALA A 367 -10.75 -17.03 -9.40
N VAL A 368 -9.97 -16.01 -9.07
CA VAL A 368 -8.49 -16.09 -9.13
C VAL A 368 -7.85 -16.88 -7.99
N ASN A 369 -8.63 -17.24 -6.96
CA ASN A 369 -8.16 -18.02 -5.81
C ASN A 369 -8.77 -19.44 -5.75
N ILE A 370 -9.66 -19.82 -6.65
CA ILE A 370 -10.14 -21.20 -6.78
C ILE A 370 -9.17 -22.00 -7.65
N TYR A 371 -8.84 -23.21 -7.21
CA TYR A 371 -7.94 -24.10 -7.93
C TYR A 371 -8.68 -25.17 -8.74
N THR A 372 -8.40 -25.21 -10.05
CA THR A 372 -8.43 -26.43 -10.86
C THR A 372 -7.17 -26.45 -11.73
N PRO A 373 -6.65 -27.62 -12.16
CA PRO A 373 -5.44 -27.68 -12.99
C PRO A 373 -5.53 -26.83 -14.27
N GLU A 374 -6.68 -26.88 -14.97
CA GLU A 374 -6.90 -26.17 -16.23
C GLU A 374 -6.98 -24.65 -16.01
N TRP A 375 -7.72 -24.23 -14.98
CA TRP A 375 -7.85 -22.82 -14.66
C TRP A 375 -6.54 -22.21 -14.17
N ASN A 376 -5.79 -22.95 -13.34
CA ASN A 376 -4.48 -22.51 -12.88
C ASN A 376 -3.50 -22.35 -14.05
N ALA A 377 -3.54 -23.23 -15.06
CA ALA A 377 -2.75 -23.11 -16.28
C ALA A 377 -3.06 -21.81 -17.04
N ILE A 378 -4.34 -21.42 -17.15
CA ILE A 378 -4.76 -20.15 -17.76
C ILE A 378 -4.23 -18.95 -16.95
N LEU A 379 -4.38 -18.97 -15.62
CA LEU A 379 -3.87 -17.92 -14.75
C LEU A 379 -2.34 -17.76 -14.89
N LYS A 380 -1.60 -18.87 -14.99
CA LYS A 380 -0.14 -18.88 -15.16
C LYS A 380 0.34 -18.38 -16.54
N GLN A 381 -0.55 -18.22 -17.52
CA GLN A 381 -0.24 -17.57 -18.80
C GLN A 381 -0.54 -16.07 -18.77
N THR A 382 -1.33 -15.60 -17.80
CA THR A 382 -1.78 -14.21 -17.74
C THR A 382 -0.64 -13.29 -17.26
N PRO A 383 -0.33 -12.19 -17.98
CA PRO A 383 0.67 -11.21 -17.55
C PRO A 383 0.40 -10.70 -16.12
N LEU A 384 1.47 -10.38 -15.39
CA LEU A 384 1.48 -9.99 -13.96
C LEU A 384 1.06 -11.12 -13.00
N ILE A 385 -0.04 -11.83 -13.27
CA ILE A 385 -0.51 -12.95 -12.45
C ILE A 385 0.51 -14.10 -12.43
N LYS A 386 1.11 -14.41 -13.58
CA LYS A 386 2.09 -15.50 -13.70
C LYS A 386 3.29 -15.37 -12.75
N SER A 387 3.61 -14.16 -12.29
CA SER A 387 4.74 -13.86 -11.41
C SER A 387 4.34 -13.63 -9.94
N SER A 388 3.06 -13.84 -9.61
CA SER A 388 2.53 -13.76 -8.24
C SER A 388 2.79 -15.07 -7.49
N SER A 389 3.12 -14.96 -6.20
CA SER A 389 3.26 -16.11 -5.29
C SER A 389 1.97 -16.48 -4.56
N GLY A 390 0.89 -15.72 -4.78
CA GLY A 390 -0.43 -15.91 -4.16
C GLY A 390 -1.34 -14.72 -4.43
N LEU A 391 -2.65 -14.95 -4.51
CA LEU A 391 -3.65 -13.93 -4.86
C LEU A 391 -4.70 -13.70 -3.78
N ILE A 392 -4.57 -14.32 -2.59
CA ILE A 392 -5.56 -14.22 -1.50
C ILE A 392 -5.79 -12.76 -1.09
N ARG A 393 -4.76 -11.92 -1.18
CA ARG A 393 -4.83 -10.48 -0.90
C ARG A 393 -5.86 -9.73 -1.75
N TRP A 394 -6.34 -10.29 -2.86
CA TRP A 394 -7.40 -9.70 -3.67
C TRP A 394 -8.75 -9.68 -2.94
N TRP A 395 -8.93 -10.46 -1.87
CA TRP A 395 -10.10 -10.40 -1.00
C TRP A 395 -10.26 -9.04 -0.30
N LEU A 396 -9.22 -8.18 -0.31
CA LEU A 396 -9.32 -6.79 0.17
C LEU A 396 -10.44 -6.00 -0.52
N ILE A 397 -10.84 -6.40 -1.74
CA ILE A 397 -11.94 -5.78 -2.49
C ILE A 397 -13.24 -5.79 -1.67
N TYR A 398 -13.46 -6.81 -0.85
CA TYR A 398 -14.69 -6.94 -0.06
C TYR A 398 -14.78 -5.94 1.09
N ILE A 399 -13.64 -5.50 1.64
CA ILE A 399 -13.59 -4.65 2.85
C ILE A 399 -14.43 -3.37 2.67
N PRO A 400 -14.11 -2.44 1.75
CA PRO A 400 -14.87 -1.20 1.64
C PRO A 400 -16.27 -1.43 1.09
N ILE A 401 -16.51 -2.45 0.28
CA ILE A 401 -17.84 -2.74 -0.30
C ILE A 401 -18.83 -3.11 0.80
N VAL A 402 -18.44 -4.03 1.68
CA VAL A 402 -19.27 -4.44 2.81
C VAL A 402 -19.47 -3.30 3.81
N ILE A 403 -18.43 -2.52 4.08
CA ILE A 403 -18.51 -1.35 4.98
C ILE A 403 -19.48 -0.29 4.41
N ILE A 404 -19.33 0.08 3.14
CA ILE A 404 -20.20 1.07 2.50
C ILE A 404 -21.63 0.56 2.45
N TYR A 405 -21.84 -0.70 2.05
CA TYR A 405 -23.16 -1.29 1.97
C TYR A 405 -23.85 -1.31 3.34
N SER A 406 -23.15 -1.76 4.39
CA SER A 406 -23.70 -1.75 5.76
C SER A 406 -24.03 -0.34 6.26
N ALA A 407 -23.20 0.66 5.99
CA ALA A 407 -23.50 2.05 6.37
C ALA A 407 -24.76 2.59 5.66
N ILE A 408 -24.93 2.29 4.37
CA ILE A 408 -26.13 2.65 3.60
C ILE A 408 -27.37 1.94 4.16
N GLU A 409 -27.25 0.64 4.45
CA GLU A 409 -28.35 -0.15 4.96
C GLU A 409 -28.79 0.29 6.36
N LEU A 410 -27.85 0.64 7.25
CA LEU A 410 -28.18 1.22 8.55
C LEU A 410 -28.91 2.56 8.43
N ASP A 411 -28.50 3.38 7.46
CA ASP A 411 -29.11 4.70 7.23
C ASP A 411 -30.55 4.62 6.70
N ARG A 412 -30.85 3.56 5.94
CA ARG A 412 -32.19 3.28 5.39
C ARG A 412 -33.18 2.75 6.44
N LEU A 413 -32.71 2.30 7.60
CA LEU A 413 -33.57 1.81 8.67
C LEU A 413 -34.26 2.98 9.39
N THR A 414 -35.41 3.40 8.87
CA THR A 414 -36.18 4.55 9.39
C THR A 414 -36.78 4.29 10.78
N LEU A 415 -37.13 3.04 11.10
CA LEU A 415 -37.71 2.64 12.39
C LEU A 415 -36.81 2.95 13.60
N ILE A 416 -35.49 2.96 13.39
CA ILE A 416 -34.50 3.15 14.46
C ILE A 416 -33.85 4.54 14.44
N THR A 417 -34.35 5.47 13.61
CA THR A 417 -33.72 6.80 13.41
C THR A 417 -33.48 7.53 14.74
N LYS A 418 -34.45 7.49 15.67
CA LYS A 418 -34.33 8.10 17.00
C LYS A 418 -33.22 7.47 17.86
N TYR A 419 -32.96 6.17 17.70
CA TYR A 419 -32.00 5.40 18.47
C TYR A 419 -30.64 5.23 17.77
N ARG A 420 -30.54 5.68 16.51
CA ARG A 420 -29.37 5.50 15.65
C ARG A 420 -28.05 5.96 16.28
N PRO A 421 -27.95 7.13 16.95
CA PRO A 421 -26.71 7.54 17.60
C PRO A 421 -26.23 6.53 18.66
N TRP A 422 -27.17 6.00 19.46
CA TRP A 422 -26.87 5.02 20.50
C TRP A 422 -26.47 3.66 19.91
N ILE A 423 -27.13 3.23 18.83
CA ILE A 423 -26.76 2.01 18.10
C ILE A 423 -25.37 2.14 17.49
N VAL A 424 -25.06 3.28 16.87
CA VAL A 424 -23.73 3.58 16.33
C VAL A 424 -22.67 3.61 17.42
N ALA A 425 -22.96 4.22 18.57
CA ALA A 425 -22.05 4.20 19.72
C ALA A 425 -21.81 2.78 20.22
N GLY A 426 -22.87 1.99 20.41
CA GLY A 426 -22.79 0.59 20.82
C GLY A 426 -21.99 -0.28 19.85
N PHE A 427 -22.20 -0.13 18.53
CA PHE A 427 -21.40 -0.83 17.53
C PHE A 427 -19.95 -0.34 17.46
N SER A 428 -19.70 0.94 17.67
CA SER A 428 -18.32 1.47 17.74
C SER A 428 -17.57 0.88 18.95
N VAL A 429 -18.24 0.77 20.10
CA VAL A 429 -17.70 0.07 21.27
C VAL A 429 -17.48 -1.41 20.95
N ALA A 430 -18.43 -2.08 20.30
CA ALA A 430 -18.27 -3.48 19.92
C ALA A 430 -17.05 -3.70 19.00
N ILE A 431 -16.81 -2.81 18.03
CA ILE A 431 -15.62 -2.87 17.15
C ILE A 431 -14.34 -2.76 17.98
N VAL A 432 -14.28 -1.81 18.92
CA VAL A 432 -13.12 -1.64 19.82
C VAL A 432 -12.93 -2.86 20.69
N VAL A 433 -13.99 -3.38 21.31
CA VAL A 433 -13.93 -4.57 22.17
C VAL A 433 -13.46 -5.79 21.39
N VAL A 434 -14.01 -6.05 20.20
CA VAL A 434 -13.59 -7.19 19.37
C VAL A 434 -12.10 -7.13 19.07
N ASN A 435 -11.57 -5.98 18.67
CA ASN A 435 -10.15 -5.81 18.38
C ASN A 435 -9.29 -5.90 19.66
N LEU A 436 -9.76 -5.39 20.78
CA LEU A 436 -9.07 -5.48 22.07
C LEU A 436 -8.99 -6.92 22.61
N THR A 437 -10.02 -7.73 22.35
CA THR A 437 -10.10 -9.13 22.80
C THR A 437 -9.57 -10.14 21.79
N GLN A 438 -9.09 -9.68 20.63
CA GLN A 438 -8.57 -10.57 19.60
C GLN A 438 -7.29 -11.24 20.11
N ASP A 439 -7.13 -12.53 19.78
CA ASP A 439 -5.93 -13.28 20.16
C ASP A 439 -4.68 -12.63 19.55
N SER A 440 -3.80 -12.12 20.40
CA SER A 440 -2.56 -11.42 20.02
C SER A 440 -1.33 -12.33 19.99
N LEU A 441 -1.45 -13.59 20.45
CA LEU A 441 -0.30 -14.48 20.70
C LEU A 441 0.61 -14.65 19.48
N TYR A 442 0.03 -14.80 18.29
CA TYR A 442 0.78 -14.87 17.03
C TYR A 442 1.64 -13.61 16.77
N TYR A 443 1.15 -12.43 17.17
CA TYR A 443 1.83 -11.14 17.00
C TYR A 443 2.83 -10.84 18.12
N ASP A 444 2.51 -11.27 19.35
CA ASP A 444 3.40 -11.13 20.51
C ASP A 444 4.66 -11.98 20.40
N THR A 445 4.60 -13.05 19.62
CA THR A 445 5.72 -13.98 19.38
C THR A 445 6.58 -13.62 18.17
N GLN A 446 6.32 -12.50 17.49
CA GLN A 446 7.18 -12.03 16.41
C GLN A 446 8.58 -11.68 16.91
N GLY A 447 9.62 -11.94 16.09
CA GLY A 447 10.99 -12.07 16.57
C GLY A 447 12.04 -11.07 16.06
N TYR A 448 11.67 -10.10 15.21
CA TYR A 448 12.67 -9.15 14.67
C TYR A 448 13.13 -8.18 15.75
N ASP A 449 14.45 -7.99 15.93
CA ASP A 449 15.00 -7.06 16.92
C ASP A 449 15.31 -5.69 16.28
N PRO A 450 14.53 -4.63 16.56
CA PRO A 450 14.78 -3.32 15.97
C PRO A 450 15.95 -2.57 16.61
N ARG A 451 16.49 -3.03 17.74
CA ARG A 451 17.46 -2.25 18.54
C ARG A 451 18.75 -2.01 17.78
N VAL A 452 19.28 -3.05 17.12
CA VAL A 452 20.54 -2.99 16.38
C VAL A 452 20.56 -1.83 15.37
N VAL A 453 19.53 -1.75 14.54
CA VAL A 453 19.40 -0.70 13.52
C VAL A 453 19.02 0.65 14.14
N SER A 454 18.20 0.66 15.19
CA SER A 454 17.81 1.90 15.89
C SER A 454 19.00 2.57 16.57
N GLU A 455 19.87 1.78 17.21
CA GLU A 455 21.10 2.23 17.84
C GLU A 455 22.10 2.73 16.80
N ALA A 456 22.24 2.03 15.67
CA ALA A 456 23.07 2.48 14.55
C ALA A 456 22.58 3.82 13.98
N TYR A 457 21.26 3.98 13.79
CA TYR A 457 20.65 5.24 13.39
C TYR A 457 20.95 6.36 14.40
N ALA A 458 20.75 6.11 15.70
CA ALA A 458 20.97 7.09 16.74
C ALA A 458 22.44 7.52 16.82
N LYS A 459 23.36 6.56 16.76
CA LYS A 459 24.81 6.80 16.73
C LYS A 459 25.19 7.65 15.53
N TYR A 460 24.79 7.27 14.32
CA TYR A 460 25.08 8.04 13.10
C TYR A 460 24.51 9.46 13.18
N LYS A 461 23.28 9.62 13.68
CA LYS A 461 22.64 10.93 13.84
C LYS A 461 23.36 11.85 14.83
N GLN A 462 23.93 11.30 15.91
CA GLN A 462 24.61 12.07 16.96
C GLN A 462 26.05 12.42 16.59
N SER A 463 26.85 11.43 16.20
CA SER A 463 28.30 11.59 16.03
C SER A 463 28.75 11.67 14.57
N GLY A 464 27.81 11.52 13.62
CA GLY A 464 28.17 11.04 12.30
C GLY A 464 28.67 9.60 12.37
N GLY A 465 29.15 9.10 11.23
CA GLY A 465 29.74 7.78 11.12
C GLY A 465 30.13 7.51 9.68
N ASP A 466 30.93 6.48 9.46
CA ASP A 466 31.19 5.98 8.12
C ASP A 466 30.03 5.06 7.71
N PRO A 467 29.17 5.48 6.75
CA PRO A 467 28.12 4.59 6.25
C PRO A 467 28.69 3.53 5.29
N ALA A 468 29.98 3.58 4.94
CA ALA A 468 30.51 2.76 3.88
C ALA A 468 30.47 1.26 4.18
N ILE A 469 30.28 0.50 3.12
CA ILE A 469 30.43 -0.96 3.13
C ILE A 469 31.88 -1.31 2.83
N HIS A 470 32.50 -2.08 3.71
CA HIS A 470 33.91 -2.49 3.63
C HIS A 470 34.10 -3.97 3.32
N SER A 471 33.10 -4.78 3.65
CA SER A 471 33.17 -6.23 3.43
C SER A 471 31.83 -6.83 3.04
N ILE A 472 31.90 -8.01 2.45
CA ILE A 472 30.78 -8.92 2.27
C ILE A 472 30.84 -9.93 3.42
N GLY A 473 29.69 -10.23 4.03
CA GLY A 473 29.64 -11.15 5.15
C GLY A 473 28.26 -11.74 5.38
N THR A 474 28.15 -12.56 6.41
CA THR A 474 26.87 -13.16 6.83
C THR A 474 26.50 -12.64 8.21
N SER A 475 25.21 -12.72 8.50
CA SER A 475 24.66 -12.48 9.83
C SER A 475 25.29 -13.44 10.86
N GLU A 476 26.17 -12.93 11.73
CA GLU A 476 26.59 -13.59 12.96
C GLU A 476 25.52 -13.44 14.06
N SER A 477 25.63 -14.18 15.16
CA SER A 477 24.59 -14.49 16.16
C SER A 477 23.71 -13.32 16.67
N MET A 478 24.13 -12.06 16.56
CA MET A 478 23.37 -10.87 16.98
C MET A 478 22.79 -10.02 15.84
N LEU A 479 23.22 -10.20 14.59
CA LEU A 479 22.75 -9.43 13.43
C LEU A 479 21.71 -10.24 12.67
N GLN A 480 20.49 -9.74 12.50
CA GLN A 480 19.47 -10.49 11.77
C GLN A 480 19.43 -10.09 10.30
N ARG A 481 19.72 -11.04 9.41
CA ARG A 481 19.57 -10.89 7.94
C ARG A 481 20.28 -9.65 7.41
N ASN A 482 19.52 -8.60 7.08
CA ASN A 482 20.01 -7.39 6.44
C ASN A 482 20.63 -6.39 7.42
N ASP A 483 20.53 -6.62 8.73
CA ASP A 483 21.09 -5.73 9.77
C ASP A 483 22.61 -5.60 9.71
N THR A 484 23.31 -6.43 8.93
CA THR A 484 24.78 -6.37 8.79
C THR A 484 25.31 -5.04 8.25
N LEU A 485 24.46 -4.23 7.61
CA LEU A 485 24.81 -2.86 7.19
C LEU A 485 25.29 -1.98 8.35
N VAL A 486 24.84 -2.23 9.58
CA VAL A 486 25.23 -1.41 10.74
C VAL A 486 26.72 -1.53 11.05
N ALA A 487 27.36 -2.61 10.59
CA ALA A 487 28.77 -2.91 10.77
C ALA A 487 29.61 -2.60 9.52
N GLY A 488 29.04 -1.93 8.50
CA GLY A 488 29.72 -1.74 7.22
C GLY A 488 29.87 -3.04 6.41
N ILE A 489 28.97 -4.01 6.63
CA ILE A 489 28.99 -5.31 5.96
C ILE A 489 27.78 -5.41 5.03
N SER A 490 28.01 -5.82 3.78
CA SER A 490 26.92 -6.20 2.88
C SER A 490 26.54 -7.65 3.11
N GLN A 491 25.27 -7.92 3.40
CA GLN A 491 24.79 -9.27 3.63
C GLN A 491 24.91 -10.12 2.35
N LEU A 492 25.73 -11.17 2.38
CA LEU A 492 25.94 -12.11 1.27
C LEU A 492 24.62 -12.76 0.82
N TYR A 493 23.83 -13.23 1.79
CA TYR A 493 22.50 -13.81 1.58
C TYR A 493 21.43 -12.85 2.14
N CYS A 494 21.17 -11.77 1.41
CA CYS A 494 20.24 -10.73 1.84
C CYS A 494 18.78 -11.24 1.82
N TYR A 495 17.91 -10.58 2.56
CA TYR A 495 16.47 -10.78 2.42
C TYR A 495 15.93 -9.76 1.41
N ASN A 496 15.64 -10.22 0.18
CA ASN A 496 14.94 -9.43 -0.84
C ASN A 496 14.08 -10.34 -1.74
N PRO A 497 12.74 -10.35 -1.58
CA PRO A 497 11.83 -11.15 -2.38
C PRO A 497 11.86 -10.89 -3.91
N SER A 498 12.46 -9.79 -4.38
CA SER A 498 12.64 -9.52 -5.82
C SER A 498 13.54 -10.58 -6.49
N PHE A 499 14.49 -11.15 -5.77
CA PHE A 499 15.30 -12.30 -6.23
C PHE A 499 14.69 -13.67 -5.89
N GLY A 500 13.48 -13.67 -5.31
CA GLY A 500 12.80 -14.85 -4.77
C GLY A 500 12.97 -14.99 -3.24
N TYR A 501 12.04 -15.72 -2.60
CA TYR A 501 12.01 -15.87 -1.14
C TYR A 501 13.20 -16.68 -0.59
N ARG A 502 13.87 -17.48 -1.43
CA ARG A 502 15.12 -18.17 -1.10
C ARG A 502 16.28 -17.70 -1.98
N LEU A 503 16.17 -16.53 -2.61
CA LEU A 503 17.15 -15.96 -3.52
C LEU A 503 17.42 -16.84 -4.75
N GLU A 504 16.42 -17.58 -5.22
CA GLU A 504 16.52 -18.54 -6.32
C GLU A 504 17.00 -17.90 -7.62
N SER A 505 16.74 -16.61 -7.80
CA SER A 505 17.13 -15.83 -8.98
C SER A 505 18.33 -14.91 -8.72
N LEU A 506 18.95 -14.95 -7.53
CA LEU A 506 20.12 -14.13 -7.22
C LEU A 506 21.38 -14.73 -7.90
N PRO A 507 22.02 -14.03 -8.84
CA PRO A 507 23.25 -14.50 -9.44
C PRO A 507 24.43 -14.26 -8.48
N LEU A 508 24.79 -15.23 -7.63
CA LEU A 508 25.90 -15.09 -6.68
C LEU A 508 27.25 -14.87 -7.40
N LYS A 509 27.55 -15.67 -8.43
CA LYS A 509 28.85 -15.66 -9.13
C LYS A 509 30.00 -15.87 -8.12
N THR A 510 31.07 -15.09 -8.21
CA THR A 510 32.26 -15.17 -7.34
C THR A 510 32.09 -14.44 -6.00
N LEU A 511 30.88 -14.00 -5.63
CA LEU A 511 30.66 -13.20 -4.42
C LEU A 511 30.91 -14.07 -3.19
N HIS A 512 31.79 -13.64 -2.30
CA HIS A 512 32.22 -14.41 -1.13
C HIS A 512 32.41 -13.50 0.08
N ALA A 513 32.44 -14.07 1.29
CA ALA A 513 32.73 -13.31 2.49
C ALA A 513 34.19 -12.83 2.47
N GLY A 514 34.43 -11.53 2.68
CA GLY A 514 35.75 -10.93 2.50
C GLY A 514 35.68 -9.42 2.26
N ASN A 515 36.82 -8.81 1.93
CA ASN A 515 36.88 -7.40 1.59
C ASN A 515 36.15 -7.15 0.26
N ILE A 516 35.45 -6.02 0.11
CA ILE A 516 34.73 -5.70 -1.14
C ILE A 516 35.66 -5.50 -2.36
N PHE A 517 36.96 -5.29 -2.13
CA PHE A 517 37.98 -5.13 -3.16
C PHE A 517 38.86 -6.37 -3.37
N ASP A 518 38.51 -7.50 -2.75
CA ASP A 518 39.13 -8.78 -3.09
C ASP A 518 38.95 -9.07 -4.58
N GLN A 519 40.00 -9.56 -5.23
CA GLN A 519 40.03 -9.75 -6.67
C GLN A 519 39.92 -11.23 -7.04
N THR A 520 39.04 -11.55 -7.96
CA THR A 520 38.91 -12.89 -8.52
C THR A 520 38.58 -12.76 -10.00
N ASP A 521 39.41 -13.35 -10.86
CA ASP A 521 39.21 -13.37 -12.32
C ASP A 521 38.97 -11.98 -12.96
N GLY A 522 39.65 -10.95 -12.46
CA GLY A 522 39.52 -9.57 -12.97
C GLY A 522 38.30 -8.79 -12.45
N PHE A 523 37.57 -9.34 -11.49
CA PHE A 523 36.45 -8.70 -10.80
C PHE A 523 36.74 -8.43 -9.33
N LEU A 524 36.12 -7.39 -8.78
CA LEU A 524 36.09 -7.05 -7.36
C LEU A 524 34.96 -7.81 -6.67
N ASN A 525 35.10 -8.12 -5.38
CA ASN A 525 34.07 -8.76 -4.56
C ASN A 525 32.91 -7.80 -4.17
N LEU A 526 32.36 -7.11 -5.17
CA LEU A 526 31.24 -6.17 -5.05
C LEU A 526 30.42 -6.18 -6.35
N LYS A 527 29.10 -6.27 -6.23
CA LYS A 527 28.20 -6.29 -7.40
C LYS A 527 28.21 -4.94 -8.10
N ASN A 528 28.22 -4.96 -9.44
CA ASN A 528 27.88 -3.77 -10.23
C ASN A 528 26.36 -3.77 -10.44
N PRO A 529 25.60 -2.94 -9.70
CA PRO A 529 24.17 -3.08 -9.71
C PRO A 529 23.50 -2.53 -10.98
N ALA A 530 24.23 -1.79 -11.82
CA ALA A 530 23.75 -1.38 -13.14
C ALA A 530 23.47 -2.60 -14.04
N CYS A 531 24.24 -3.68 -13.86
CA CYS A 531 24.07 -4.92 -14.59
C CYS A 531 22.77 -5.65 -14.24
N TYR A 532 22.14 -5.39 -13.09
CA TYR A 532 20.82 -5.93 -12.78
C TYR A 532 19.69 -5.30 -13.62
N ILE A 533 19.85 -4.04 -14.05
CA ILE A 533 18.78 -3.28 -14.70
C ILE A 533 19.04 -3.14 -16.22
N TYR A 534 20.25 -2.74 -16.60
CA TYR A 534 20.64 -2.42 -17.98
C TYR A 534 21.94 -3.15 -18.40
N PRO A 535 21.94 -4.50 -18.41
CA PRO A 535 23.15 -5.28 -18.71
C PRO A 535 23.72 -4.98 -20.10
N ALA A 536 22.85 -4.86 -21.12
CA ALA A 536 23.27 -4.60 -22.49
C ALA A 536 23.95 -3.23 -22.65
N GLU A 537 23.38 -2.19 -22.05
CA GLU A 537 23.93 -0.83 -22.09
C GLU A 537 25.26 -0.70 -21.34
N ASN A 538 25.49 -1.55 -20.33
CA ASN A 538 26.71 -1.53 -19.51
C ASN A 538 27.72 -2.63 -19.89
N ALA A 539 27.52 -3.29 -21.03
CA ALA A 539 28.38 -4.36 -21.55
C ALA A 539 28.69 -5.46 -20.51
N CYS A 540 27.65 -5.91 -19.79
CA CYS A 540 27.75 -6.92 -18.76
C CYS A 540 26.56 -7.89 -18.78
N GLN A 541 26.62 -8.93 -17.95
CA GLN A 541 25.54 -9.88 -17.71
C GLN A 541 24.83 -9.58 -16.38
N PRO A 542 23.54 -9.94 -16.24
CA PRO A 542 22.79 -9.76 -14.99
C PRO A 542 23.57 -10.21 -13.74
N GLY A 543 23.77 -9.26 -12.82
CA GLY A 543 24.49 -9.44 -11.56
C GLY A 543 26.00 -9.69 -11.66
N ASP A 544 26.63 -9.24 -12.73
CA ASP A 544 28.09 -9.07 -12.77
C ASP A 544 28.61 -8.18 -11.64
N HIS A 545 29.88 -8.38 -11.34
CA HIS A 545 30.61 -7.62 -10.34
C HIS A 545 31.25 -6.38 -10.99
N PHE A 546 31.70 -5.43 -10.17
CA PHE A 546 32.60 -4.40 -10.68
C PHE A 546 33.89 -5.06 -11.16
N ARG A 547 34.38 -4.64 -12.31
CA ARG A 547 35.72 -5.04 -12.77
C ARG A 547 36.80 -4.28 -12.00
N VAL A 548 38.02 -4.81 -11.99
CA VAL A 548 39.17 -4.16 -11.33
C VAL A 548 39.45 -2.76 -11.90
N ASP A 549 39.24 -2.53 -13.20
CA ASP A 549 39.35 -1.20 -13.85
C ASP A 549 38.23 -0.23 -13.42
N GLN A 550 37.16 -0.70 -12.78
CA GLN A 550 36.04 0.10 -12.28
C GLN A 550 36.13 0.41 -10.78
N ARG A 551 37.29 0.18 -10.15
CA ARG A 551 37.48 0.36 -8.69
C ARG A 551 36.99 1.71 -8.16
N ALA A 552 37.23 2.81 -8.86
CA ALA A 552 36.77 4.13 -8.43
C ALA A 552 35.22 4.23 -8.36
N GLN A 553 34.51 3.56 -9.26
CA GLN A 553 33.04 3.50 -9.22
C GLN A 553 32.56 2.62 -8.05
N ALA A 554 33.25 1.51 -7.80
CA ALA A 554 32.99 0.63 -6.66
C ALA A 554 33.20 1.36 -5.32
N GLU A 555 34.24 2.19 -5.19
CA GLU A 555 34.49 3.02 -4.00
C GLU A 555 33.39 4.05 -3.77
N LEU A 556 32.90 4.73 -4.82
CA LEU A 556 31.76 5.63 -4.71
C LEU A 556 30.49 4.87 -4.28
N PHE A 557 30.21 3.75 -4.93
CA PHE A 557 29.04 2.93 -4.62
C PHE A 557 29.03 2.42 -3.18
N ALA A 558 30.17 1.90 -2.70
CA ALA A 558 30.34 1.43 -1.33
C ALA A 558 30.09 2.53 -0.29
N GLN A 559 30.33 3.80 -0.63
CA GLN A 559 30.10 4.98 0.21
C GLN A 559 28.71 5.60 0.05
N TYR A 560 27.76 4.90 -0.58
CA TYR A 560 26.42 5.40 -0.89
C TYR A 560 26.44 6.66 -1.79
N LYS A 561 27.43 6.81 -2.67
CA LYS A 561 27.50 7.91 -3.63
C LYS A 561 27.08 7.44 -5.03
N PRO A 562 26.51 8.32 -5.87
CA PRO A 562 26.24 7.99 -7.25
C PRO A 562 27.54 7.71 -8.00
N PHE A 563 27.48 6.76 -8.93
CA PHE A 563 28.52 6.50 -9.92
C PHE A 563 27.90 6.52 -11.31
N HIS A 564 28.71 6.77 -12.34
CA HIS A 564 28.23 6.80 -13.72
C HIS A 564 27.92 5.39 -14.23
N PHE A 565 26.74 5.22 -14.83
CA PHE A 565 26.35 4.01 -15.54
C PHE A 565 25.43 4.37 -16.71
N GLU A 566 25.35 3.50 -17.70
CA GLU A 566 24.50 3.71 -18.86
C GLU A 566 23.07 3.22 -18.60
N VAL A 567 22.10 3.97 -19.12
CA VAL A 567 20.68 3.64 -19.05
C VAL A 567 20.09 3.57 -20.46
N SER A 568 19.11 2.70 -20.64
CA SER A 568 18.40 2.56 -21.93
C SER A 568 17.76 3.86 -22.40
N THR A 569 17.58 4.02 -23.71
CA THR A 569 16.85 5.17 -24.29
C THR A 569 15.42 5.28 -23.72
N ARG A 570 14.77 4.14 -23.45
CA ARG A 570 13.46 4.09 -22.81
C ARG A 570 13.49 4.72 -21.42
N GLN A 571 14.53 4.44 -20.63
CA GLN A 571 14.70 5.04 -19.32
C GLN A 571 14.99 6.54 -19.42
N LYS A 572 15.82 6.99 -20.38
CA LYS A 572 16.09 8.43 -20.61
C LYS A 572 14.79 9.19 -20.90
N ILE A 573 13.93 8.64 -21.76
CA ILE A 573 12.60 9.20 -22.05
C ILE A 573 11.72 9.21 -20.80
N ALA A 574 11.68 8.10 -20.05
CA ALA A 574 10.88 7.99 -18.83
C ALA A 574 11.31 9.00 -17.76
N ASN A 575 12.62 9.24 -17.60
CA ASN A 575 13.15 10.27 -16.70
C ASN A 575 12.64 11.67 -17.10
N TRP A 576 12.70 12.02 -18.39
CA TRP A 576 12.18 13.30 -18.88
C TRP A 576 10.66 13.44 -18.68
N ILE A 577 9.88 12.39 -18.94
CA ILE A 577 8.44 12.37 -18.69
C ILE A 577 8.16 12.62 -17.21
N THR A 578 8.89 11.98 -16.30
CA THR A 578 8.71 12.17 -14.86
C THR A 578 9.04 13.59 -14.42
N VAL A 579 10.17 14.15 -14.86
CA VAL A 579 10.55 15.54 -14.54
C VAL A 579 9.53 16.52 -15.10
N PHE A 580 9.11 16.37 -16.36
CA PHE A 580 8.09 17.21 -16.96
C PHE A 580 6.75 17.12 -16.22
N SER A 581 6.32 15.91 -15.87
CA SER A 581 5.08 15.70 -15.10
C SER A 581 5.15 16.36 -13.73
N LEU A 582 6.30 16.29 -13.04
CA LEU A 582 6.52 16.96 -11.77
C LEU A 582 6.44 18.49 -11.93
N MET A 583 7.12 19.05 -12.94
CA MET A 583 7.05 20.49 -13.23
C MET A 583 5.63 20.96 -13.53
N LEU A 584 4.86 20.18 -14.30
CA LEU A 584 3.46 20.49 -14.59
C LEU A 584 2.60 20.53 -13.32
N VAL A 585 2.75 19.55 -12.42
CA VAL A 585 2.02 19.54 -11.14
C VAL A 585 2.39 20.74 -10.28
N LEU A 586 3.68 21.05 -10.17
CA LEU A 586 4.15 22.20 -9.38
C LEU A 586 3.63 23.52 -9.96
N ALA A 587 3.73 23.70 -11.28
CA ALA A 587 3.21 24.87 -11.97
C ALA A 587 1.69 25.01 -11.79
N TYR A 588 0.94 23.90 -11.91
CA TYR A 588 -0.50 23.88 -11.66
C TYR A 588 -0.83 24.25 -10.21
N GLY A 589 -0.10 23.72 -9.24
CA GLY A 589 -0.27 24.04 -7.82
C GLY A 589 -0.03 25.51 -7.52
N VAL A 590 1.05 26.09 -8.03
CA VAL A 590 1.35 27.53 -7.88
C VAL A 590 0.27 28.38 -8.53
N TRP A 591 -0.13 28.06 -9.76
CA TRP A 591 -1.21 28.75 -10.45
C TRP A 591 -2.53 28.69 -9.66
N TYR A 592 -2.86 27.52 -9.11
CA TYR A 592 -4.06 27.32 -8.31
C TYR A 592 -4.04 28.17 -7.02
N LEU A 593 -2.93 28.19 -6.30
CA LEU A 593 -2.76 29.01 -5.09
C LEU A 593 -2.87 30.52 -5.38
N ILE A 594 -2.22 31.00 -6.44
CA ILE A 594 -2.31 32.41 -6.86
C ILE A 594 -3.76 32.75 -7.24
N SER A 595 -4.43 31.85 -7.95
CA SER A 595 -5.83 32.00 -8.34
C SER A 595 -6.75 32.10 -7.13
N MET A 596 -6.56 31.23 -6.12
CA MET A 596 -7.29 31.31 -4.86
C MET A 596 -7.06 32.63 -4.12
N TYR A 597 -5.81 33.07 -4.00
CA TYR A 597 -5.44 34.31 -3.30
C TYR A 597 -6.03 35.57 -3.96
N ARG A 598 -6.02 35.63 -5.31
CA ARG A 598 -6.64 36.74 -6.05
C ARG A 598 -8.15 36.82 -5.81
N ASN A 599 -8.78 35.68 -5.61
CA ASN A 599 -10.21 35.60 -5.42
C ASN A 599 -10.67 35.92 -4.00
N THR A 600 -9.89 35.58 -2.98
CA THR A 600 -10.15 36.02 -1.60
C THR A 600 -9.97 37.53 -1.41
N LYS A 601 -9.17 38.21 -2.27
CA LYS A 601 -9.07 39.68 -2.26
C LYS A 601 -10.19 40.41 -3.00
N ARG A 602 -10.92 39.72 -3.88
CA ARG A 602 -12.01 40.31 -4.69
C ARG A 602 -13.40 40.09 -4.07
N ALA A 603 -13.50 39.18 -3.11
CA ALA A 603 -14.69 38.93 -2.29
C ALA A 603 -14.55 39.69 -0.97
#